data_AF-A0A963NNF1-F1
#
_entry.id   AF-A0A963NNF1-F1
#
_cell.length_a   1.000
_cell.length_b   1.000
_cell.length_c   1.000
_cell.angle_alpha   90.00
_cell.angle_beta   90.00
_cell.angle_gamma   90.00
#
_symmetry.space_group_name_H-M   'P 1'
#
loop_
_entity.id
_entity.type
_entity.pdbx_description
1 polymer ?
#
loop_
_entity_poly.entity_id
_entity_poly.type
_entity_poly.pdbx_seq_one_letter_code
_entity_poly.pdbx_strand_id
1 'polypeptide(L)'
;DDTWLQRHVNAAIAFNLWSYWQVTRDMEFMAFHGAEMMLEIARLMASLVSYDAASDRYEIHGVVGPDEFHTALPGAERPGLSNHTYTNLMAVWVLARALELLELLPEERSAELAERIGLGDDERAQWDAISRRMRVVFLPDGIPAA
;
A
#
# COMPACT_ATOMS: atom_id res chain seq x y z
N ASP A 1 -18.26 16.16 -0.16
CA ASP A 1 -17.08 16.05 -1.04
C ASP A 1 -16.15 15.10 -0.34
N ASP A 2 -16.02 13.89 -0.88
CA ASP A 2 -15.40 12.74 -0.22
C ASP A 2 -14.09 12.34 -0.91
N THR A 3 -13.54 13.23 -1.75
CA THR A 3 -12.28 13.07 -2.51
C THR A 3 -11.09 12.72 -1.62
N TRP A 4 -11.09 13.14 -0.35
CA TRP A 4 -10.04 12.83 0.62
C TRP A 4 -9.97 11.33 1.00
N LEU A 5 -10.99 10.52 0.68
CA LEU A 5 -11.00 9.07 0.88
C LEU A 5 -10.33 8.31 -0.28
N GLN A 6 -10.03 8.97 -1.40
CA GLN A 6 -9.38 8.38 -2.57
C GLN A 6 -7.86 8.30 -2.35
N ARG A 7 -7.40 7.20 -1.75
CA ARG A 7 -5.96 6.98 -1.47
C ARG A 7 -5.22 6.27 -2.60
N HIS A 8 -5.94 5.77 -3.60
CA HIS A 8 -5.41 4.96 -4.71
C HIS A 8 -4.41 5.71 -5.62
N VAL A 9 -4.44 7.04 -5.65
CA VAL A 9 -3.45 7.84 -6.41
C VAL A 9 -2.01 7.56 -5.97
N ASN A 10 -1.78 7.36 -4.67
CA ASN A 10 -0.46 7.04 -4.14
C ASN A 10 0.01 5.66 -4.64
N ALA A 11 -0.92 4.69 -4.69
CA ALA A 11 -0.63 3.36 -5.25
C ALA A 11 -0.28 3.45 -6.75
N ALA A 12 -0.94 4.32 -7.50
CA ALA A 12 -0.63 4.56 -8.91
C ALA A 12 0.77 5.16 -9.11
N ILE A 13 1.18 6.10 -8.25
CA ILE A 13 2.54 6.67 -8.28
C ILE A 13 3.58 5.58 -8.01
N ALA A 14 3.42 4.79 -6.94
CA ALA A 14 4.33 3.70 -6.62
C ALA A 14 4.40 2.66 -7.75
N PHE A 15 3.26 2.33 -8.36
CA PHE A 15 3.20 1.44 -9.51
C PHE A 15 4.00 1.97 -10.70
N ASN A 16 3.82 3.25 -11.05
CA ASN A 16 4.55 3.88 -12.15
C ASN A 16 6.06 3.95 -11.90
N LEU A 17 6.50 4.25 -10.68
CA LEU A 17 7.93 4.24 -10.30
C LEU A 17 8.54 2.85 -10.52
N TRP A 18 7.86 1.81 -10.03
CA TRP A 18 8.31 0.44 -10.17
C TRP A 18 8.33 -0.01 -11.64
N SER A 19 7.27 0.27 -12.40
CA SER A 19 7.20 -0.04 -13.83
C SER A 19 8.29 0.67 -14.62
N TYR A 20 8.54 1.95 -14.34
CA TYR A 20 9.62 2.71 -14.94
C TYR A 20 10.97 2.02 -14.73
N TRP A 21 11.29 1.65 -13.49
CA TRP A 21 12.53 0.93 -13.18
C TRP A 21 12.61 -0.43 -13.87
N GLN A 22 11.52 -1.21 -13.89
CA GLN A 22 11.53 -2.53 -14.54
C GLN A 22 11.85 -2.46 -16.04
N VAL A 23 11.40 -1.38 -16.71
CA VAL A 23 11.60 -1.17 -18.14
C VAL A 23 12.98 -0.57 -18.44
N THR A 24 13.39 0.44 -17.67
CA THR A 24 14.62 1.22 -17.96
C THR A 24 15.86 0.68 -17.28
N ARG A 25 15.69 -0.02 -16.16
CA ARG A 25 16.75 -0.41 -15.21
C ARG A 25 17.55 0.77 -14.67
N ASP A 26 16.95 1.95 -14.66
CA ASP A 26 17.56 3.16 -14.10
C ASP A 26 17.57 3.09 -12.56
N MET A 27 18.60 2.43 -12.02
CA MET A 27 18.82 2.33 -10.59
C MET A 27 19.32 3.63 -9.97
N GLU A 28 19.91 4.54 -10.76
CA GLU A 28 20.34 5.84 -10.26
C GLU A 28 19.12 6.67 -9.87
N PHE A 29 18.13 6.76 -10.76
CA PHE A 29 16.85 7.40 -10.46
C PHE A 29 16.17 6.75 -9.25
N MET A 30 16.12 5.42 -9.17
CA MET A 30 15.52 4.73 -8.03
C MET A 30 16.26 5.03 -6.72
N ALA A 31 17.58 5.03 -6.71
CA ALA A 31 18.39 5.26 -5.51
C ALA A 31 18.30 6.70 -4.97
N PHE A 32 18.21 7.68 -5.86
CA PHE A 32 18.24 9.10 -5.47
C PHE A 32 16.86 9.76 -5.38
N HIS A 33 15.83 9.21 -6.05
CA HIS A 33 14.50 9.79 -6.09
C HIS A 33 13.39 8.77 -5.83
N GLY A 34 13.40 7.64 -6.55
CA GLY A 34 12.30 6.67 -6.52
C GLY A 34 12.07 6.02 -5.16
N ALA A 35 13.15 5.68 -4.45
CA ALA A 35 13.09 4.90 -3.23
C ALA A 35 12.45 5.65 -2.06
N GLU A 36 12.81 6.90 -1.84
CA GLU A 36 12.20 7.72 -0.79
C GLU A 36 10.68 7.86 -1.02
N MET A 37 10.27 8.17 -2.25
CA MET A 37 8.85 8.27 -2.60
C MET A 37 8.12 6.95 -2.34
N MET A 38 8.72 5.83 -2.76
CA MET A 38 8.10 4.51 -2.61
C MET A 38 7.97 4.07 -1.14
N LEU A 39 8.98 4.38 -0.32
CA LEU A 39 8.96 4.11 1.12
C LEU A 39 7.94 4.98 1.87
N GLU A 40 7.84 6.27 1.54
CA GLU A 40 6.84 7.14 2.17
C GLU A 40 5.41 6.82 1.72
N ILE A 41 5.22 6.39 0.47
CA ILE A 41 3.93 5.86 0.01
C ILE A 41 3.59 4.55 0.75
N ALA A 42 4.56 3.67 0.98
CA ALA A 42 4.38 2.46 1.77
C ALA A 42 3.98 2.78 3.22
N ARG A 43 4.65 3.73 3.87
CA ARG A 43 4.30 4.23 5.20
C ARG A 43 2.89 4.78 5.26
N LEU A 44 2.49 5.60 4.27
CA LEU A 44 1.13 6.11 4.18
C LEU A 44 0.12 4.96 4.06
N MET A 45 0.36 3.99 3.19
CA MET A 45 -0.53 2.83 3.04
C MET A 45 -0.64 2.03 4.34
N ALA A 46 0.48 1.73 5.01
CA ALA A 46 0.47 1.04 6.30
C ALA A 46 -0.31 1.81 7.37
N SER A 47 -0.25 3.15 7.36
CA SER A 47 -0.98 3.98 8.33
C SER A 47 -2.51 3.90 8.21
N LEU A 48 -3.03 3.47 7.05
CA LEU A 48 -4.46 3.28 6.81
C LEU A 48 -4.97 1.92 7.33
N VAL A 49 -4.05 1.04 7.72
CA VAL A 49 -4.35 -0.35 8.07
C VAL A 49 -4.64 -0.48 9.57
N SER A 50 -5.70 -1.20 9.88
CA SER A 50 -6.06 -1.63 11.23
C SER A 50 -5.96 -3.15 11.35
N TYR A 51 -5.74 -3.66 12.57
CA TYR A 51 -5.64 -5.10 12.82
C TYR A 51 -6.87 -5.60 13.58
N ASP A 52 -7.56 -6.59 13.00
CA ASP A 52 -8.66 -7.32 13.61
C ASP A 52 -8.13 -8.60 14.28
N ALA A 53 -8.00 -8.55 15.61
CA ALA A 53 -7.52 -9.68 16.40
C ALA A 53 -8.47 -10.88 16.41
N ALA A 54 -9.77 -10.69 16.15
CA ALA A 54 -10.75 -11.77 16.18
C ALA A 54 -10.56 -12.73 14.98
N SER A 55 -10.12 -12.20 13.84
CA SER A 55 -9.88 -12.96 12.62
C SER A 55 -8.40 -13.14 12.27
N ASP A 56 -7.49 -12.52 13.03
CA ASP A 56 -6.06 -12.42 12.71
C ASP A 56 -5.82 -11.85 11.31
N ARG A 57 -6.50 -10.74 10.98
CA ARG A 57 -6.37 -10.08 9.67
C ARG A 57 -6.17 -8.58 9.79
N TYR A 58 -5.50 -8.04 8.79
CA TYR A 58 -5.41 -6.60 8.59
C TYR A 58 -6.53 -6.11 7.66
N GLU A 59 -7.06 -4.93 7.95
CA GLU A 59 -8.20 -4.34 7.27
C GLU A 59 -7.97 -2.86 6.97
N ILE A 60 -8.52 -2.39 5.85
CA ILE A 60 -8.60 -0.96 5.52
C ILE A 60 -10.07 -0.57 5.50
N HIS A 61 -10.42 0.47 6.26
CA HIS A 61 -11.77 0.99 6.35
C HIS A 61 -11.81 2.45 5.89
N GLY A 62 -12.99 2.91 5.49
CA GLY A 62 -13.17 4.31 5.18
C GLY A 62 -12.39 4.74 3.94
N VAL A 63 -12.40 3.94 2.88
CA VAL A 63 -11.72 4.26 1.61
C VAL A 63 -12.70 4.28 0.45
N VAL A 64 -12.42 5.10 -0.56
CA VAL A 64 -13.13 5.05 -1.84
C VAL A 64 -12.18 4.48 -2.88
N GLY A 65 -12.66 3.48 -3.62
CA GLY A 65 -11.93 2.84 -4.69
C GLY A 65 -11.76 3.72 -5.93
N PRO A 66 -11.07 3.23 -6.98
CA PRO A 66 -11.00 3.91 -8.27
C PRO A 66 -12.36 4.05 -8.97
N ASP A 67 -13.33 3.21 -8.59
CA ASP A 67 -14.73 3.36 -9.01
C ASP A 67 -15.42 4.41 -8.12
N GLU A 68 -15.46 5.64 -8.61
CA GLU A 68 -16.00 6.80 -7.89
C GLU A 68 -17.52 6.77 -7.71
N PHE A 69 -18.23 5.85 -8.37
CA PHE A 69 -19.69 5.70 -8.20
C PHE A 69 -20.07 4.99 -6.89
N HIS A 70 -19.12 4.29 -6.25
CA HIS A 70 -19.34 3.54 -5.02
C HIS A 70 -18.57 4.18 -3.86
N THR A 71 -19.10 5.29 -3.33
CA THR A 71 -18.51 5.98 -2.18
C THR A 71 -18.97 5.42 -0.83
N ALA A 72 -19.99 4.58 -0.78
CA ALA A 72 -20.53 3.98 0.43
C ALA A 72 -21.25 2.65 0.14
N LEU A 73 -21.38 1.78 1.15
CA LEU A 73 -22.26 0.61 1.07
C LEU A 73 -23.74 1.04 1.07
N PRO A 74 -24.65 0.30 0.40
CA PRO A 74 -26.08 0.60 0.44
C PRO A 74 -26.61 0.68 1.88
N GLY A 75 -27.17 1.84 2.26
CA GLY A 75 -27.73 2.08 3.60
C GLY A 75 -26.72 2.49 4.68
N ALA A 76 -25.46 2.76 4.33
CA ALA A 76 -24.48 3.25 5.28
C ALA A 76 -24.73 4.72 5.66
N GLU A 77 -24.62 5.04 6.96
CA GLU A 77 -24.73 6.41 7.48
C GLU A 77 -23.49 7.27 7.19
N ARG A 78 -22.36 6.64 6.82
CA ARG A 78 -21.09 7.30 6.53
C ARG A 78 -20.47 6.78 5.22
N PRO A 79 -19.81 7.65 4.43
CA PRO A 79 -19.07 7.24 3.25
C PRO A 79 -17.79 6.46 3.63
N GLY A 80 -17.33 5.64 2.70
CA GLY A 80 -16.14 4.81 2.81
C GLY A 80 -16.48 3.33 2.80
N LEU A 81 -15.86 2.61 1.88
CA LEU A 81 -15.89 1.16 1.80
C LEU A 81 -14.92 0.56 2.82
N SER A 82 -15.23 -0.66 3.26
CA SER A 82 -14.36 -1.48 4.08
C SER A 82 -13.85 -2.65 3.25
N ASN A 83 -12.54 -2.90 3.30
CA ASN A 83 -11.88 -3.98 2.58
C ASN A 83 -12.12 -3.98 1.07
N HIS A 84 -12.15 -2.78 0.46
CA HIS A 84 -12.20 -2.62 -1.00
C HIS A 84 -11.02 -3.35 -1.63
N THR A 85 -11.30 -4.33 -2.50
CA THR A 85 -10.29 -5.34 -2.90
C THR A 85 -9.11 -4.68 -3.58
N TYR A 86 -9.34 -3.77 -4.51
CA TYR A 86 -8.25 -3.10 -5.22
C TYR A 86 -7.34 -2.34 -4.25
N THR A 87 -7.92 -1.64 -3.27
CA THR A 87 -7.14 -0.84 -2.30
C THR A 87 -6.31 -1.75 -1.41
N ASN A 88 -6.89 -2.83 -0.90
CA ASN A 88 -6.18 -3.81 -0.07
C ASN A 88 -5.05 -4.49 -0.85
N LEU A 89 -5.31 -4.92 -2.09
CA LEU A 89 -4.29 -5.53 -2.94
C LEU A 89 -3.16 -4.56 -3.29
N MET A 90 -3.49 -3.30 -3.59
CA MET A 90 -2.48 -2.29 -3.89
C MET A 90 -1.66 -1.92 -2.65
N ALA A 91 -2.26 -1.87 -1.46
CA ALA A 91 -1.52 -1.67 -0.22
C ALA A 91 -0.51 -2.81 0.00
N VAL A 92 -0.93 -4.07 -0.14
CA VAL A 92 -0.04 -5.24 -0.07
C VAL A 92 1.08 -5.15 -1.11
N TRP A 93 0.72 -4.82 -2.36
CA TRP A 93 1.68 -4.72 -3.45
C TRP A 93 2.74 -3.65 -3.17
N VAL A 94 2.33 -2.44 -2.75
CA VAL A 94 3.24 -1.34 -2.42
C VAL A 94 4.18 -1.74 -1.28
N LEU A 95 3.65 -2.28 -0.18
CA LEU A 95 4.46 -2.68 0.98
C LEU A 95 5.49 -3.74 0.60
N ALA A 96 5.08 -4.77 -0.14
CA ALA A 96 5.98 -5.83 -0.58
C ALA A 96 7.07 -5.32 -1.53
N ARG A 97 6.72 -4.44 -2.48
CA ARG A 97 7.70 -3.85 -3.40
C ARG A 97 8.65 -2.88 -2.71
N ALA A 98 8.18 -2.16 -1.68
CA ALA A 98 9.02 -1.26 -0.89
C ALA A 98 10.08 -2.02 -0.10
N LEU A 99 9.71 -3.18 0.48
CA LEU A 99 10.66 -4.09 1.12
C LEU A 99 11.67 -4.66 0.10
N GLU A 100 11.20 -5.12 -1.07
CA GLU A 100 12.08 -5.59 -2.15
C GLU A 100 13.04 -4.49 -2.63
N LEU A 101 12.58 -3.23 -2.72
CA LEU A 101 13.43 -2.13 -3.13
C LEU A 101 14.60 -1.90 -2.17
N LEU A 102 14.39 -2.05 -0.86
CA LEU A 102 15.46 -1.93 0.13
C LEU A 102 16.54 -3.00 -0.04
N GLU A 103 16.18 -4.18 -0.53
CA GLU A 103 17.11 -5.28 -0.85
C GLU A 103 17.82 -5.06 -2.19
N LEU A 104 17.20 -4.36 -3.13
CA LEU A 104 17.77 -4.05 -4.45
C LEU A 104 18.76 -2.88 -4.44
N LEU A 105 18.63 -1.97 -3.47
CA LEU A 105 19.54 -0.84 -3.33
C LEU A 105 20.92 -1.30 -2.81
N PRO A 106 22.01 -0.59 -3.16
CA PRO A 106 23.28 -0.75 -2.46
C PRO A 106 23.09 -0.59 -0.94
N GLU A 107 23.75 -1.43 -0.15
CA GLU A 107 23.55 -1.51 1.30
C GLU A 107 23.74 -0.15 1.98
N GLU A 108 24.79 0.59 1.61
CA GLU A 108 25.07 1.92 2.15
C GLU A 108 23.95 2.90 1.84
N ARG A 109 23.38 2.83 0.63
CA ARG A 109 22.30 3.73 0.21
C ARG A 109 20.98 3.38 0.89
N SER A 110 20.69 2.09 1.04
CA SER A 110 19.52 1.59 1.77
C SER A 110 19.57 2.01 3.24
N ALA A 111 20.74 1.89 3.87
CA ALA A 111 20.97 2.31 5.26
C ALA A 111 20.86 3.83 5.43
N GLU A 112 21.52 4.61 4.58
CA GLU A 112 21.44 6.09 4.60
C GLU A 112 19.99 6.57 4.45
N LEU A 113 19.26 5.99 3.50
CA LEU A 113 17.87 6.35 3.26
C LEU A 113 17.00 6.01 4.46
N ALA A 114 17.15 4.80 5.01
CA ALA A 114 16.41 4.36 6.17
C ALA A 114 16.66 5.26 7.39
N GLU A 115 17.91 5.64 7.65
CA GLU A 115 18.25 6.58 8.73
C GLU A 115 17.58 7.94 8.48
N ARG A 116 17.70 8.48 7.26
CA ARG A 116 17.16 9.79 6.89
C ARG A 116 15.65 9.90 7.09
N ILE A 117 14.89 8.85 6.77
CA ILE A 117 13.42 8.83 6.92
C ILE A 117 12.95 8.15 8.22
N GLY A 118 13.87 7.76 9.10
CA GLY A 118 13.57 7.07 10.37
C GLY A 118 12.89 5.72 10.22
N LEU A 119 13.18 4.96 9.15
CA LEU A 119 12.61 3.65 8.89
C LEU A 119 13.30 2.56 9.73
N GLY A 120 12.65 2.15 10.82
CA GLY A 120 13.13 1.10 11.72
C GLY A 120 12.73 -0.32 11.29
N ASP A 121 13.32 -1.32 11.94
CA ASP A 121 13.02 -2.74 11.69
C ASP A 121 11.58 -3.11 12.09
N ASP A 122 11.04 -2.50 13.14
CA ASP A 122 9.65 -2.73 13.57
C ASP A 122 8.64 -2.30 12.50
N GLU A 123 8.88 -1.17 11.83
CA GLU A 123 8.04 -0.68 10.74
C GLU A 123 8.11 -1.62 9.53
N ARG A 124 9.31 -2.11 9.18
CA ARG A 124 9.48 -3.10 8.10
C ARG A 124 8.81 -4.44 8.42
N ALA A 125 8.93 -4.90 9.67
CA ALA A 125 8.28 -6.12 10.14
C ALA A 125 6.75 -5.98 10.11
N GLN A 126 6.23 -4.80 10.48
CA GLN A 126 4.80 -4.49 10.34
C GLN A 126 4.36 -4.54 8.88
N TRP A 127 5.13 -3.95 7.95
CA TRP A 127 4.82 -3.99 6.52
C TRP A 127 4.77 -5.42 5.98
N ASP A 128 5.73 -6.28 6.35
CA ASP A 128 5.73 -7.70 5.99
C ASP A 128 4.50 -8.42 6.56
N ALA A 129 4.18 -8.21 7.84
CA ALA A 129 2.99 -8.80 8.48
C ALA A 129 1.69 -8.39 7.77
N ILE A 130 1.53 -7.10 7.45
CA ILE A 130 0.38 -6.59 6.69
C ILE A 130 0.29 -7.28 5.33
N SER A 131 1.41 -7.36 4.59
CA SER A 131 1.45 -7.96 3.26
C SER A 131 0.96 -9.42 3.22
N ARG A 132 1.17 -10.16 4.32
CA ARG A 132 0.82 -11.59 4.44
C ARG A 132 -0.57 -11.87 4.96
N ARG A 133 -1.18 -10.90 5.67
CA ARG A 133 -2.45 -11.11 6.41
C ARG A 133 -3.53 -10.08 6.10
N MET A 134 -3.35 -9.27 5.06
CA MET A 134 -4.40 -8.38 4.57
C MET A 134 -5.65 -9.17 4.17
N ARG A 135 -6.82 -8.68 4.60
CA ARG A 135 -8.10 -9.26 4.22
C ARG A 135 -8.39 -9.00 2.74
N VAL A 136 -8.75 -10.05 2.01
CA VAL A 136 -9.33 -9.95 0.66
C VAL A 136 -10.64 -10.72 0.70
N VAL A 137 -11.73 -10.07 0.31
CA VAL A 137 -13.08 -10.64 0.38
C VAL A 137 -13.43 -11.24 -0.99
N PHE A 138 -13.90 -12.48 -0.99
CA PHE A 138 -14.40 -13.16 -2.17
C PHE A 138 -15.89 -13.44 -2.01
N LEU A 139 -16.65 -13.25 -3.08
CA LEU A 139 -18.04 -13.65 -3.20
C LEU A 139 -18.14 -15.19 -3.25
N PRO A 140 -19.33 -15.78 -3.00
CA PRO A 140 -19.51 -17.24 -2.99
C PRO A 140 -19.14 -17.95 -4.30
N ASP A 141 -19.12 -17.24 -5.42
CA ASP A 141 -18.72 -17.71 -6.74
C ASP A 141 -17.22 -17.55 -7.02
N GLY A 142 -16.44 -17.04 -6.06
CA GLY A 142 -15.00 -16.86 -6.16
C GLY A 142 -14.56 -15.53 -6.78
N ILE A 143 -15.49 -14.62 -7.10
CA ILE A 143 -15.16 -13.29 -7.61
C ILE A 143 -14.74 -12.39 -6.43
N PRO A 144 -13.65 -11.61 -6.51
CA PRO A 144 -13.31 -10.65 -5.47
C PRO A 144 -14.41 -9.60 -5.31
N ALA A 145 -14.80 -9.30 -4.07
CA ALA A 145 -15.76 -8.23 -3.79
C ALA A 145 -15.17 -6.87 -4.19
N ALA A 146 -16.00 -5.95 -4.67
CA ALA A 146 -15.56 -4.59 -5.01
C ALA A 146 -14.99 -3.90 -3.76
#